data_AF-A0A973FSF2-F1
#
_entry.id   AF-A0A973FSF2-F1
#
_cell.length_a   1.000
_cell.length_b   1.000
_cell.length_c   1.000
_cell.angle_alpha   90.00
_cell.angle_beta   90.00
_cell.angle_gamma   90.00
#
_symmetry.space_group_name_H-M   'P 1'
#
loop_
_entity.id
_entity.type
_entity.pdbx_description
1 polymer ?
#
loop_
_entity_poly.entity_id
_entity_poly.type
_entity_poly.pdbx_seq_one_letter_code
_entity_poly.pdbx_strand_id
1 'polypeptide(L)'
;MTLFQYTTEAELDAQIDKLLAEVLEDDPIAAPSPLRIDAEHEDRRVVITGMGVISPFGIGVEAFWGGLVRGRSAIGRITHFDPSSFPCQIAG
;
A
#
# COMPACT_ATOMS: atom_id res chain seq x y z
N MET A 1 -41.29 1.29 2.53
CA MET A 1 -41.58 -0.14 2.30
C MET A 1 -41.00 -0.47 0.93
N THR A 2 -39.66 -0.58 0.87
CA THR A 2 -38.88 -1.82 0.60
C THR A 2 -39.14 -2.31 -0.82
N LEU A 3 -38.15 -2.36 -1.72
CA LEU A 3 -37.22 -3.49 -1.82
C LEU A 3 -35.92 -3.06 -2.52
N PHE A 4 -34.80 -3.14 -1.81
CA PHE A 4 -33.48 -3.30 -2.43
C PHE A 4 -33.48 -4.66 -3.11
N GLN A 5 -33.33 -4.69 -4.44
CA GLN A 5 -33.13 -5.93 -5.17
C GLN A 5 -31.74 -6.46 -4.78
N TYR A 6 -31.70 -7.58 -4.06
CA TYR A 6 -30.46 -8.28 -3.78
C TYR A 6 -30.00 -8.94 -5.08
N THR A 7 -28.86 -8.49 -5.60
CA THR A 7 -28.06 -9.19 -6.61
C THR A 7 -27.89 -10.65 -6.17
N THR A 8 -28.16 -11.60 -7.05
CA THR A 8 -27.95 -13.02 -6.78
C THR A 8 -26.45 -13.31 -6.61
N GLU A 9 -26.09 -14.31 -5.81
CA GLU A 9 -24.68 -14.65 -5.54
C GLU A 9 -23.87 -14.86 -6.83
N ALA A 10 -24.49 -15.51 -7.83
CA ALA A 10 -23.90 -15.71 -9.16
C ALA A 10 -23.66 -14.41 -9.95
N GLU A 11 -24.53 -13.39 -9.79
CA GLU A 11 -24.34 -12.09 -10.42
C GLU A 11 -23.25 -11.27 -9.71
N LEU A 12 -23.10 -11.44 -8.40
CA LEU A 12 -22.03 -10.80 -7.63
C LEU A 12 -20.66 -11.40 -7.97
N ASP A 13 -20.57 -12.72 -8.05
CA ASP A 13 -19.32 -13.41 -8.44
C ASP A 13 -18.89 -13.03 -9.86
N ALA A 14 -19.83 -12.97 -10.80
CA ALA A 14 -19.54 -12.51 -12.16
C ALA A 14 -19.09 -11.04 -12.21
N GLN A 15 -19.61 -10.18 -11.33
CA GLN A 15 -19.15 -8.79 -11.20
C GLN A 15 -17.75 -8.71 -10.59
N ILE A 16 -17.44 -9.55 -9.59
CA ILE A 16 -16.13 -9.62 -8.96
C ILE A 16 -15.09 -10.12 -9.97
N ASP A 17 -15.37 -11.21 -10.69
CA ASP A 17 -14.45 -11.75 -11.70
C ASP A 17 -14.19 -10.76 -12.84
N LYS A 18 -15.22 -10.02 -13.27
CA LYS A 18 -15.07 -8.95 -14.25
C LYS A 18 -14.18 -7.83 -13.73
N LEU A 19 -14.38 -7.39 -12.49
CA LEU A 19 -13.57 -6.34 -11.88
C LEU A 19 -12.12 -6.79 -11.69
N LEU A 20 -11.92 -8.05 -11.29
CA LEU A 20 -10.60 -8.64 -11.15
C LEU A 20 -9.92 -8.77 -12.51
N ALA A 21 -10.62 -9.13 -13.58
CA ALA A 21 -10.05 -9.12 -14.92
C ALA A 21 -9.68 -7.72 -15.40
N GLU A 22 -10.50 -6.69 -15.14
CA GLU A 22 -10.19 -5.29 -15.48
C GLU A 22 -9.02 -4.70 -14.67
N VAL A 23 -8.83 -5.15 -13.42
CA VAL A 23 -7.78 -4.63 -12.51
C VAL A 23 -6.49 -5.46 -12.58
N LEU A 24 -6.60 -6.76 -12.84
CA LEU A 24 -5.49 -7.72 -12.89
C LEU A 24 -5.12 -8.13 -14.32
N GLU A 25 -5.73 -7.55 -15.36
CA GLU A 25 -5.12 -7.57 -16.68
C GLU A 25 -3.69 -7.04 -16.51
N ASP A 26 -2.73 -7.96 -16.64
CA ASP A 26 -1.30 -7.78 -16.38
C ASP A 26 -0.77 -6.62 -17.23
N ASP A 27 -0.93 -5.38 -16.76
CA ASP A 27 -0.04 -4.31 -17.14
C ASP A 27 1.30 -4.76 -16.54
N PRO A 28 2.27 -5.22 -17.38
CA PRO A 28 3.50 -5.80 -16.87
C PRO A 28 4.09 -4.77 -15.93
N ILE A 29 4.22 -5.08 -14.63
CA ILE A 29 4.62 -4.12 -13.56
C ILE A 29 5.50 -3.07 -14.21
N ALA A 30 4.91 -1.91 -14.50
CA ALA A 30 5.50 -1.00 -15.48
C ALA A 30 6.93 -0.77 -15.04
N ALA A 31 7.90 -1.13 -15.88
CA ALA A 31 9.30 -1.03 -15.50
C ALA A 31 9.50 0.40 -14.98
N PRO A 32 10.02 0.58 -13.76
CA PRO A 32 9.98 1.88 -13.11
C PRO A 32 10.56 2.90 -14.06
N SER A 33 9.75 3.93 -14.39
CA SER A 33 10.18 5.02 -15.25
C SER A 33 11.52 5.54 -14.72
N PRO A 34 12.54 5.74 -15.58
CA PRO A 34 13.83 6.21 -15.12
C PRO A 34 13.64 7.47 -14.27
N LEU A 35 14.16 7.44 -13.03
CA LEU A 35 14.19 8.65 -12.22
C LEU A 35 15.16 9.62 -12.93
N ARG A 36 14.62 10.66 -13.58
CA ARG A 36 15.45 11.70 -14.23
C ARG A 36 16.06 12.57 -13.13
N ILE A 37 17.28 12.25 -12.73
CA ILE A 37 18.05 13.06 -11.76
C ILE A 37 18.69 14.27 -12.47
N ASP A 38 18.92 14.15 -13.78
CA ASP A 38 19.53 15.13 -14.66
C ASP A 38 18.97 14.98 -16.08
N ALA A 39 18.57 16.09 -16.71
CA ALA A 39 18.00 16.10 -18.07
C ALA A 39 19.02 15.69 -19.16
N GLU A 40 20.32 15.74 -18.83
CA GLU A 40 21.44 15.61 -19.76
C GLU A 40 21.87 14.15 -20.04
N HIS A 41 21.32 13.17 -19.31
CA HIS A 41 21.71 11.78 -19.43
C HIS A 41 20.50 10.83 -19.60
N GLU A 42 19.90 10.87 -20.79
CA GLU A 42 18.77 9.97 -21.15
C GLU A 42 19.11 8.47 -21.02
N ASP A 43 20.37 8.08 -21.17
CA ASP A 43 20.81 6.68 -21.13
C ASP A 43 21.22 6.15 -19.75
N ARG A 44 21.25 6.99 -18.71
CA ARG A 44 21.67 6.56 -17.36
C ARG A 44 20.49 6.04 -16.55
N ARG A 45 20.20 4.75 -16.69
CA ARG A 45 19.21 4.06 -15.85
C ARG A 45 19.77 3.86 -14.43
N VAL A 46 19.19 4.58 -13.47
CA VAL A 46 19.43 4.34 -12.03
C VAL A 46 18.40 3.33 -11.53
N VAL A 47 18.87 2.26 -10.88
CA VAL A 47 18.02 1.20 -10.32
C VAL A 47 18.34 0.96 -8.86
N ILE A 48 17.32 0.57 -8.09
CA ILE A 48 17.48 0.14 -6.70
C ILE A 48 17.79 -1.36 -6.71
N THR A 49 19.00 -1.74 -6.30
CA THR A 49 19.45 -3.14 -6.27
C THR A 49 19.20 -3.84 -4.93
N GLY A 50 18.82 -3.09 -3.90
CA GLY A 50 18.49 -3.61 -2.58
C GLY A 50 17.88 -2.53 -1.70
N MET A 51 17.05 -2.96 -0.73
CA MET A 51 16.38 -2.09 0.22
C MET A 51 16.36 -2.73 1.60
N GLY A 52 16.65 -1.94 2.64
CA GLY A 52 16.47 -2.29 4.04
C GLY A 52 15.54 -1.28 4.70
N VAL A 53 14.65 -1.75 5.57
CA VAL A 53 13.65 -0.90 6.22
C VAL A 53 13.62 -1.20 7.71
N ILE A 54 13.62 -0.15 8.53
CA ILE A 54 13.22 -0.19 9.93
C ILE A 54 12.13 0.86 10.08
N SER A 55 10.96 0.43 10.50
CA SER A 55 9.77 1.28 10.54
C SER A 55 8.84 0.85 11.67
N PRO A 56 7.80 1.64 11.98
CA PRO A 56 6.76 1.25 12.92
C PRO A 56 6.03 -0.05 12.54
N PHE A 57 6.05 -0.45 11.25
CA PHE A 57 5.51 -1.74 10.81
C PHE A 57 6.41 -2.94 11.15
N GLY A 58 7.63 -2.71 11.61
CA GLY A 58 8.64 -3.73 11.89
C GLY A 58 9.92 -3.56 11.07
N ILE A 59 10.77 -4.59 11.15
CA ILE A 59 12.05 -4.65 10.45
C ILE A 59 11.87 -5.45 9.15
N GLY A 60 12.44 -4.93 8.07
CA GLY A 60 12.46 -5.57 6.76
C GLY A 60 11.37 -5.07 5.81
N VAL A 61 11.63 -5.30 4.51
CA VAL A 61 10.75 -4.86 3.43
C VAL A 61 9.39 -5.54 3.49
N GLU A 62 9.33 -6.83 3.88
CA GLU A 62 8.08 -7.59 3.94
C GLU A 62 7.10 -7.03 4.98
N ALA A 63 7.60 -6.72 6.18
CA ALA A 63 6.79 -6.15 7.25
C ALA A 63 6.23 -4.77 6.85
N PHE A 64 7.08 -3.92 6.28
CA PHE A 64 6.72 -2.60 5.78
C PHE A 64 5.69 -2.67 4.65
N TRP A 65 5.99 -3.41 3.58
CA TRP A 65 5.13 -3.53 2.41
C TRP A 65 3.79 -4.17 2.76
N GLY A 66 3.82 -5.25 3.55
CA GLY A 66 2.63 -5.95 4.00
C GLY A 66 1.73 -5.09 4.91
N GLY A 67 2.29 -4.09 5.61
CA GLY A 67 1.53 -3.08 6.35
C GLY A 67 0.82 -2.10 5.43
N LEU A 68 1.56 -1.55 4.47
CA LEU A 68 1.07 -0.56 3.50
C LEU A 68 -0.03 -1.11 2.60
N VAL A 69 0.20 -2.26 1.95
CA VAL A 69 -0.75 -2.84 1.00
C VAL A 69 -2.07 -3.22 1.67
N ARG A 70 -2.03 -3.59 2.96
CA ARG A 70 -3.22 -3.91 3.75
C ARG A 70 -3.88 -2.68 4.37
N GLY A 71 -3.38 -1.48 4.10
CA GLY A 71 -3.92 -0.22 4.63
C GLY A 71 -3.88 -0.11 6.16
N ARG A 72 -2.96 -0.82 6.82
CA ARG A 72 -2.88 -0.80 8.30
C ARG A 72 -2.20 0.49 8.76
N SER A 73 -2.70 1.09 9.84
CA SER A 73 -1.95 2.13 10.55
C SER A 73 -0.90 1.49 11.46
N ALA A 74 0.34 1.97 11.39
CA ALA A 74 1.38 1.65 12.37
C ALA A 74 1.50 2.71 13.48
N ILE A 75 0.64 3.73 13.46
CA ILE A 75 0.56 4.75 14.50
C ILE A 75 -0.46 4.31 15.56
N GLY A 76 -0.05 4.35 16.82
CA GLY A 76 -0.87 4.01 17.98
C GLY A 76 -0.60 4.92 19.17
N ARG A 77 -1.27 4.67 20.30
CA ARG A 77 -1.03 5.42 21.55
C ARG A 77 0.39 5.13 22.07
N ILE A 78 1.09 6.17 22.53
CA ILE A 78 2.40 6.02 23.14
C ILE A 78 2.28 5.14 24.39
N THR A 79 3.09 4.08 24.45
CA THR A 79 3.14 3.11 25.57
C THR A 79 4.45 3.15 26.35
N HIS A 80 5.49 3.80 25.82
CA HIS A 80 6.80 3.89 26.47
C HIS A 80 6.81 4.84 27.68
N PHE A 81 5.87 5.77 27.75
CA PHE A 81 5.66 6.70 28.88
C PHE A 81 4.20 7.15 28.92
N ASP A 82 3.78 7.85 29.99
CA ASP A 82 2.44 8.45 30.06
C ASP A 82 2.37 9.74 29.24
N PRO A 83 1.62 9.76 28.11
CA PRO A 83 1.55 10.94 27.27
C PRO A 83 0.45 11.93 27.70
N SER A 84 -0.23 11.72 28.84
CA SER A 84 -1.43 12.47 29.24
C SER A 84 -1.25 13.99 29.28
N SER A 85 -0.06 14.48 29.64
CA SER A 85 0.27 15.91 29.70
C SER A 85 0.63 16.54 28.35
N PHE A 86 0.72 15.76 27.28
CA PHE A 86 1.18 16.22 25.97
C PHE A 86 0.01 16.38 24.98
N PRO A 87 0.08 17.40 24.09
CA PRO A 87 -0.95 17.60 23.06
C PRO A 87 -0.93 16.50 21.98
N CYS A 88 0.20 15.83 21.75
CA CYS A 88 0.32 14.66 20.91
C CYS A 88 0.54 13.41 21.78
N GLN A 89 -0.30 12.39 21.59
CA GLN A 89 -0.29 11.17 22.41
C GLN A 89 -0.10 9.89 21.61
N ILE A 90 0.21 10.02 20.33
CA ILE A 90 0.37 8.91 19.39
C ILE A 90 1.79 8.91 18.81
N ALA A 91 2.30 7.72 18.51
CA ALA A 91 3.59 7.50 17.87
C ALA A 91 3.56 6.18 17.08
N GLY A 92 4.59 5.97 16.28
CA GLY A 92 4.90 4.70 15.62
C GLY A 92 6.40 4.47 15.66
#